data_AF-A0A371HZD7-F1
#
_entry.id   AF-A0A371HZD7-F1
#
_cell.length_a   1.000
_cell.length_b   1.000
_cell.length_c   1.000
_cell.angle_alpha   90.00
_cell.angle_beta   90.00
_cell.angle_gamma   90.00
#
_symmetry.space_group_name_H-M   'P 1'
#
loop_
_entity.id
_entity.type
_entity.pdbx_description
1 polymer ?
#
loop_
_entity_poly.entity_id
_entity_poly.type
_entity_poly.pdbx_seq_one_letter_code
_entity_poly.pdbx_strand_id
1 'polypeptide(L)'
;MALGISNVLHCPKLSFSNTNFRLKVPTSLRFPQTAAWSDRKIICAAASAAGSSNPDGDFNPYEVLGVSPIEKFDMVKAAYAKKKKEAEMNGDEATASRLEKAYDKLMMAQLSNRKKGVTFGSFKVSKEIKYADKQPIIPWGPRFTKSSKNDIRINLAISAVFTAWILVRRSAEYKPLQFLAFAFVYRLFEKLKASESTVTPIYNEEGEDTGEGLRMGKRLLRSLALVFGCVAISSLAYTFILNIIEFAGGFIPVLLYNNQELIITTSSAVMLYTMASYYR
;
A
#
# COMPACT_ATOMS: atom_id res chain seq x y z
N MET A 1 67.98 10.66 -48.14
CA MET A 1 67.82 10.12 -49.50
C MET A 1 66.59 9.24 -49.51
N ALA A 2 65.63 9.61 -50.34
CA ALA A 2 64.34 8.94 -50.52
C ALA A 2 64.44 7.93 -51.65
N LEU A 3 63.70 6.82 -51.55
CA LEU A 3 63.21 6.05 -52.69
C LEU A 3 61.84 5.47 -52.33
N GLY A 4 60.81 6.02 -52.96
CA GLY A 4 59.54 5.34 -53.19
C GLY A 4 59.47 4.85 -54.63
N ILE A 5 58.61 3.86 -54.88
CA ILE A 5 57.86 3.52 -56.12
C ILE A 5 56.95 2.33 -55.69
N SER A 6 55.66 2.53 -55.37
CA SER A 6 54.47 2.37 -56.25
C SER A 6 54.39 1.08 -57.09
N ASN A 7 53.40 0.23 -56.80
CA ASN A 7 52.77 -0.72 -57.73
C ASN A 7 51.34 -1.02 -57.21
N VAL A 8 50.33 -0.36 -57.78
CA VAL A 8 49.38 -0.87 -58.80
C VAL A 8 48.36 -1.87 -58.24
N LEU A 9 47.12 -1.39 -58.21
CA LEU A 9 45.88 -2.07 -57.87
C LEU A 9 45.59 -3.24 -58.82
N HIS A 10 45.25 -4.41 -58.27
CA HIS A 10 44.41 -5.38 -58.97
C HIS A 10 43.51 -6.13 -57.98
N CYS A 11 42.22 -5.77 -57.99
CA CYS A 11 41.17 -6.53 -57.31
C CYS A 11 40.89 -7.84 -58.05
N PRO A 12 40.68 -8.97 -57.35
CA PRO A 12 39.82 -10.03 -57.81
C PRO A 12 38.42 -9.87 -57.23
N LYS A 13 37.40 -9.86 -58.11
CA LYS A 13 35.99 -10.01 -57.78
C LYS A 13 35.77 -11.30 -56.98
N LEU A 14 35.44 -11.18 -55.69
CA LEU A 14 34.87 -12.31 -54.95
C LEU A 14 33.36 -12.33 -55.19
N SER A 15 32.97 -13.20 -56.11
CA SER A 15 31.60 -13.62 -56.36
C SER A 15 31.06 -14.35 -55.13
N PHE A 16 30.10 -13.74 -54.42
CA PHE A 16 29.32 -14.42 -53.39
C PHE A 16 28.43 -15.48 -54.06
N SER A 17 28.81 -16.74 -53.90
CA SER A 17 27.95 -17.89 -54.23
C SER A 17 26.81 -17.96 -53.22
N ASN A 18 25.59 -17.90 -53.75
CA ASN A 18 24.34 -17.83 -53.02
C ASN A 18 23.93 -19.25 -52.59
N THR A 19 24.55 -19.77 -51.53
CA THR A 19 24.15 -21.04 -50.92
C THR A 19 23.05 -20.80 -49.88
N ASN A 20 21.84 -21.17 -50.30
CA ASN A 20 20.64 -21.22 -49.49
C ASN A 20 20.78 -22.21 -48.30
N PHE A 21 21.32 -21.74 -47.18
CA PHE A 21 21.07 -22.36 -45.89
C PHE A 21 19.88 -21.67 -45.23
N ARG A 22 18.69 -22.25 -45.42
CA ARG A 22 17.51 -21.96 -44.58
C ARG A 22 17.81 -22.41 -43.15
N LEU A 23 18.38 -21.53 -42.33
CA LEU A 23 18.29 -21.65 -40.89
C LEU A 23 16.83 -21.41 -40.49
N LYS A 24 16.10 -22.46 -40.13
CA LYS A 24 14.82 -22.34 -39.43
C LYS A 24 15.10 -21.76 -38.05
N VAL A 25 14.90 -20.45 -37.90
CA VAL A 25 14.81 -19.80 -36.59
C VAL A 25 13.50 -20.26 -35.93
N PRO A 26 13.53 -20.86 -34.72
CA PRO A 26 12.30 -21.08 -33.97
C PRO A 26 11.93 -19.77 -33.27
N THR A 27 11.15 -18.95 -33.96
CA THR A 27 10.52 -17.76 -33.36
C THR A 27 9.25 -18.18 -32.62
N SER A 28 9.39 -18.87 -31.48
CA SER A 28 8.38 -18.89 -30.40
C SER A 28 8.81 -19.86 -29.30
N LEU A 29 9.13 -19.35 -28.12
CA LEU A 29 9.01 -20.13 -26.89
C LEU A 29 7.50 -20.21 -26.57
N ARG A 30 6.87 -21.31 -27.00
CA ARG A 30 5.50 -21.65 -26.61
C ARG A 30 5.55 -22.16 -25.17
N PHE A 31 5.32 -21.27 -24.21
CA PHE A 31 4.91 -21.68 -22.87
C PHE A 31 3.70 -22.62 -22.99
N PRO A 32 3.59 -23.68 -22.17
CA PRO A 32 2.35 -24.42 -22.08
C PRO A 32 1.29 -23.38 -21.70
N GLN A 33 0.34 -23.21 -22.63
CA GLN A 33 -0.81 -22.36 -22.42
C GLN A 33 -1.51 -22.96 -21.21
N THR A 34 -1.30 -22.30 -20.07
CA THR A 34 -2.00 -22.57 -18.83
C THR A 34 -3.45 -22.68 -19.24
N ALA A 35 -4.05 -23.84 -18.99
CA ALA A 35 -5.44 -24.12 -19.28
C ALA A 35 -6.20 -22.84 -18.96
N ALA A 36 -6.84 -22.25 -19.99
CA ALA A 36 -7.63 -21.06 -19.83
C ALA A 36 -8.51 -21.34 -18.64
N TRP A 37 -8.21 -20.68 -17.51
CA TRP A 37 -9.03 -20.73 -16.33
C TRP A 37 -10.28 -20.01 -16.80
N SER A 38 -11.18 -20.78 -17.39
CA SER A 38 -12.49 -20.33 -17.78
C SER A 38 -13.00 -19.54 -16.59
N ASP A 39 -13.59 -18.39 -16.89
CA ASP A 39 -14.43 -17.59 -16.01
C ASP A 39 -15.63 -18.41 -15.50
N ARG A 40 -15.39 -19.61 -14.95
CA ARG A 40 -16.13 -20.13 -13.83
C ARG A 40 -15.81 -19.24 -12.64
N LYS A 41 -16.39 -18.04 -12.72
CA LYS A 41 -16.98 -17.35 -11.60
C LYS A 41 -17.89 -18.39 -10.95
N ILE A 42 -17.34 -19.16 -10.01
CA ILE A 42 -18.14 -19.92 -9.07
C ILE A 42 -18.83 -18.84 -8.25
N ILE A 43 -19.98 -18.42 -8.76
CA ILE A 43 -20.96 -17.71 -7.98
C ILE A 43 -21.35 -18.74 -6.93
N CYS A 44 -20.71 -18.68 -5.76
CA CYS A 44 -21.30 -19.21 -4.55
C CYS A 44 -22.60 -18.42 -4.38
N ALA A 45 -23.67 -18.92 -4.99
CA ALA A 45 -25.00 -18.58 -4.57
C ALA A 45 -25.09 -19.09 -3.14
N ALA A 46 -24.78 -18.22 -2.19
CA ALA A 46 -25.33 -18.35 -0.86
C ALA A 46 -26.83 -18.27 -1.06
N ALA A 47 -27.48 -19.43 -1.12
CA ALA A 47 -28.91 -19.53 -0.98
C ALA A 47 -29.23 -18.99 0.41
N SER A 48 -29.48 -17.69 0.51
CA SER A 48 -30.26 -17.14 1.59
C SER A 48 -31.63 -17.78 1.47
N ALA A 49 -31.82 -18.89 2.18
CA ALA A 49 -33.13 -19.34 2.62
C ALA A 49 -33.66 -18.30 3.63
N ALA A 50 -34.00 -17.13 3.10
CA ALA A 50 -34.71 -16.05 3.77
C ALA A 50 -35.56 -15.32 2.72
N GLY A 51 -36.15 -16.08 1.79
CA GLY A 51 -37.30 -15.64 1.03
C GLY A 51 -38.54 -15.80 1.91
N SER A 52 -38.72 -14.93 2.91
CA SER A 52 -40.08 -14.60 3.29
C SER A 52 -40.53 -13.48 2.35
N SER A 53 -41.36 -13.86 1.38
CA SER A 53 -42.22 -12.90 0.69
C SER A 53 -43.18 -12.32 1.73
N ASN A 54 -42.74 -11.33 2.50
CA ASN A 54 -43.64 -10.49 3.27
C ASN A 54 -44.32 -9.54 2.27
N PRO A 55 -45.65 -9.60 2.10
CA PRO A 55 -46.41 -8.61 1.33
C PRO A 55 -46.59 -7.30 2.11
N ASP A 56 -46.14 -7.23 3.37
CA ASP A 56 -46.29 -6.09 4.27
C ASP A 56 -45.03 -5.19 4.24
N GLY A 57 -45.01 -4.32 3.24
CA GLY A 57 -44.92 -2.87 3.43
C GLY A 57 -43.64 -2.25 3.99
N ASP A 58 -43.32 -1.12 3.38
CA ASP A 58 -42.36 -0.09 3.75
C ASP A 58 -42.72 0.60 5.10
N PHE A 59 -43.14 -0.17 6.11
CA PHE A 59 -43.55 0.36 7.41
C PHE A 59 -42.33 0.85 8.18
N ASN A 60 -42.46 2.07 8.69
CA ASN A 60 -41.46 2.70 9.54
C ASN A 60 -41.48 2.04 10.92
N PRO A 61 -40.40 1.35 11.36
CA PRO A 61 -40.38 0.63 12.62
C PRO A 61 -40.59 1.55 13.83
N TYR A 62 -40.23 2.83 13.70
CA TYR A 62 -40.44 3.86 14.71
C TYR A 62 -41.94 4.18 14.91
N GLU A 63 -42.73 4.21 13.83
CA GLU A 63 -44.18 4.47 13.89
C GLU A 63 -44.95 3.31 14.49
N VAL A 64 -44.58 2.07 14.16
CA VAL A 64 -45.20 0.85 14.71
C VAL A 64 -44.95 0.76 16.22
N LEU A 65 -43.72 1.04 16.65
CA LEU A 65 -43.35 1.05 18.06
C LEU A 65 -43.83 2.32 18.80
N GLY A 66 -44.21 3.38 18.06
CA GLY A 66 -44.68 4.66 18.63
C GLY A 66 -43.57 5.44 19.34
N VAL A 67 -42.33 5.27 18.89
CA VAL A 67 -41.13 5.91 19.47
C VAL A 67 -40.50 6.82 18.45
N SER A 68 -40.03 7.99 18.88
CA SER A 68 -39.37 8.88 17.93
C SER A 68 -37.98 8.34 17.55
N PRO A 69 -37.52 8.57 16.31
CA PRO A 69 -36.23 8.05 15.86
C PRO A 69 -35.05 8.46 16.74
N ILE A 70 -35.13 9.59 17.43
CA ILE A 70 -34.05 10.22 18.24
C ILE A 70 -33.91 9.56 19.63
N GLU A 71 -34.87 8.73 20.02
CA GLU A 71 -34.92 8.19 21.38
C GLU A 71 -33.84 7.17 21.68
N LYS A 72 -33.44 7.14 22.95
CA LYS A 72 -32.47 6.17 23.46
C LYS A 72 -33.06 4.76 23.41
N PHE A 73 -32.18 3.79 23.19
CA PHE A 73 -32.51 2.37 23.10
C PHE A 73 -33.38 1.85 24.25
N ASP A 74 -33.16 2.35 25.47
CA ASP A 74 -33.93 1.94 26.66
C ASP A 74 -35.43 2.28 26.53
N MET A 75 -35.75 3.41 25.90
CA MET A 75 -37.14 3.82 25.68
C MET A 75 -37.81 3.00 24.59
N VAL A 76 -37.07 2.63 23.54
CA VAL A 76 -37.52 1.71 22.49
C VAL A 76 -37.86 0.34 23.08
N LYS A 77 -37.00 -0.18 23.96
CA LYS A 77 -37.22 -1.46 24.65
C LYS A 77 -38.43 -1.40 25.60
N ALA A 78 -38.60 -0.31 26.33
CA ALA A 78 -39.74 -0.11 27.22
C ALA A 78 -41.07 0.00 26.44
N ALA A 79 -41.07 0.76 25.35
CA ALA A 79 -42.25 0.92 24.48
C ALA A 79 -42.66 -0.41 23.83
N TYR A 80 -41.69 -1.18 23.33
CA TYR A 80 -41.93 -2.52 22.80
C TYR A 80 -42.53 -3.46 23.86
N ALA A 81 -41.92 -3.52 25.05
CA ALA A 81 -42.41 -4.38 26.14
C ALA A 81 -43.84 -4.02 26.57
N LYS A 82 -44.16 -2.72 26.62
CA LYS A 82 -45.50 -2.23 26.94
C LYS A 82 -46.52 -2.63 25.88
N LYS A 83 -46.22 -2.40 24.59
CA LYS A 83 -47.12 -2.73 23.48
C LYS A 83 -47.30 -4.22 23.27
N LYS A 84 -46.24 -5.02 23.49
CA LYS A 84 -46.32 -6.48 23.43
C LYS A 84 -47.25 -7.02 24.52
N LYS A 85 -47.13 -6.53 25.76
CA LYS A 85 -48.02 -6.90 26.87
C LYS A 85 -49.48 -6.54 26.59
N GLU A 86 -49.73 -5.39 25.97
CA GLU A 86 -51.08 -4.93 25.60
C GLU A 86 -51.70 -5.80 24.49
N ALA A 87 -50.91 -6.16 23.47
CA ALA A 87 -51.34 -7.08 22.40
C ALA A 87 -51.63 -8.49 22.93
N GLU A 88 -50.82 -8.99 23.87
CA GLU A 88 -51.03 -10.27 24.55
C GLU A 88 -52.31 -10.26 25.41
N MET A 89 -52.58 -9.13 26.09
CA MET A 89 -53.80 -8.97 26.91
C MET A 89 -55.07 -8.93 26.06
N ASN A 90 -54.98 -8.38 24.84
CA ASN A 90 -56.10 -8.29 23.91
C ASN A 90 -56.26 -9.56 23.04
N GLY A 91 -55.30 -10.48 23.06
CA GLY A 91 -55.33 -11.72 22.25
C GLY A 91 -55.02 -11.52 20.76
N ASP A 92 -54.47 -10.36 20.37
CA ASP A 92 -54.25 -9.98 18.97
C ASP A 92 -52.87 -10.44 18.46
N GLU A 93 -52.75 -11.72 18.10
CA GLU A 93 -51.50 -12.35 17.62
C GLU A 93 -50.93 -11.66 16.36
N ALA A 94 -51.79 -11.13 15.50
CA ALA A 94 -51.39 -10.38 14.31
C ALA A 94 -50.68 -9.06 14.64
N THR A 95 -51.04 -8.40 15.75
CA THR A 95 -50.37 -7.15 16.18
C THR A 95 -49.05 -7.44 16.89
N ALA A 96 -48.99 -8.52 17.67
CA ALA A 96 -47.77 -8.99 18.33
C ALA A 96 -46.68 -9.33 17.31
N SER A 97 -47.02 -10.08 16.25
CA SER A 97 -46.06 -10.43 15.19
C SER A 97 -45.56 -9.20 14.40
N ARG A 98 -46.38 -8.16 14.24
CA ARG A 98 -45.97 -6.89 13.63
C ARG A 98 -45.01 -6.11 14.51
N LEU A 99 -45.24 -6.09 15.84
CA LEU A 99 -44.34 -5.46 16.80
C LEU A 99 -42.97 -6.15 16.84
N GLU A 100 -42.95 -7.48 16.81
CA GLU A 100 -41.71 -8.28 16.75
C GLU A 100 -40.92 -7.99 15.48
N LYS A 101 -41.57 -8.03 14.31
CA LYS A 101 -40.94 -7.67 13.03
C LYS A 101 -40.36 -6.26 13.03
N ALA A 102 -41.07 -5.28 13.60
CA ALA A 102 -40.60 -3.89 13.68
C ALA A 102 -39.39 -3.75 14.61
N TYR A 103 -39.41 -4.42 15.76
CA TYR A 103 -38.32 -4.42 16.72
C TYR A 103 -37.06 -5.09 16.15
N ASP A 104 -37.19 -6.24 15.49
CA ASP A 104 -36.08 -6.94 14.84
C ASP A 104 -35.47 -6.11 13.71
N LYS A 105 -36.31 -5.46 12.88
CA LYS A 105 -35.86 -4.54 11.82
C LYS A 105 -35.05 -3.38 12.39
N LEU A 106 -35.51 -2.78 13.50
CA LEU A 106 -34.79 -1.72 14.19
C LEU A 106 -33.46 -2.23 14.74
N MET A 107 -33.44 -3.42 15.35
CA MET A 107 -32.22 -4.03 15.90
C MET A 107 -31.18 -4.31 14.81
N MET A 108 -31.61 -4.87 13.69
CA MET A 108 -30.74 -5.14 12.54
C MET A 108 -30.25 -3.85 11.87
N ALA A 109 -31.10 -2.81 11.82
CA ALA A 109 -30.69 -1.48 11.37
C ALA A 109 -29.61 -0.88 12.27
N GLN A 110 -29.73 -1.01 13.60
CA GLN A 110 -28.72 -0.53 14.56
C GLN A 110 -27.37 -1.24 14.37
N LEU A 111 -27.37 -2.58 14.27
CA LEU A 111 -26.14 -3.36 14.03
C LEU A 111 -25.50 -3.03 12.68
N SER A 112 -26.31 -2.90 11.64
CA SER A 112 -25.80 -2.56 10.31
C SER A 112 -25.28 -1.12 10.25
N ASN A 113 -25.90 -0.16 10.95
CA ASN A 113 -25.43 1.21 11.06
C ASN A 113 -24.10 1.30 11.84
N ARG A 114 -23.94 0.53 12.93
CA ARG A 114 -22.66 0.39 13.65
C ARG A 114 -21.58 -0.18 12.74
N LYS A 115 -21.85 -1.27 12.02
CA LYS A 115 -20.90 -1.86 11.07
C LYS A 115 -20.55 -0.91 9.91
N LYS A 116 -21.52 -0.12 9.46
CA LYS A 116 -21.33 0.89 8.40
C LYS A 116 -20.61 2.14 8.91
N GLY A 117 -20.52 2.36 10.22
CA GLY A 117 -19.95 3.57 10.81
C GLY A 117 -20.80 4.79 10.52
N VAL A 118 -22.13 4.62 10.53
CA VAL A 118 -23.10 5.70 10.32
C VAL A 118 -23.67 6.07 11.67
N THR A 119 -23.54 7.34 12.03
CA THR A 119 -24.18 7.92 13.22
C THR A 119 -25.57 8.43 12.86
N PHE A 120 -26.31 8.90 13.87
CA PHE A 120 -27.65 9.43 13.70
C PHE A 120 -27.73 10.42 12.53
N GLY A 121 -28.74 10.29 11.67
CA GLY A 121 -28.93 11.20 10.54
C GLY A 121 -27.97 11.01 9.35
N SER A 122 -27.54 9.78 9.06
CA SER A 122 -26.69 9.42 7.91
C SER A 122 -25.26 9.96 7.94
N PHE A 123 -24.83 10.59 9.04
CA PHE A 123 -23.50 11.15 9.16
C PHE A 123 -22.45 10.04 9.23
N LYS A 124 -21.61 9.96 8.18
CA LYS A 124 -20.61 8.91 8.02
C LYS A 124 -19.37 9.25 8.84
N VAL A 125 -19.04 8.38 9.78
CA VAL A 125 -17.83 8.48 10.60
C VAL A 125 -16.60 8.32 9.72
N SER A 126 -15.55 9.10 10.00
CA SER A 126 -14.29 9.00 9.27
C SER A 126 -13.70 7.59 9.36
N LYS A 127 -12.96 7.18 8.33
CA LYS A 127 -12.40 5.83 8.24
C LYS A 127 -11.50 5.49 9.44
N GLU A 128 -10.77 6.48 9.94
CA GLU A 128 -9.85 6.33 11.08
C GLU A 128 -10.59 6.04 12.37
N ILE A 129 -11.74 6.68 12.61
CA ILE A 129 -12.58 6.43 13.78
C ILE A 129 -13.35 5.12 13.61
N LYS A 130 -13.88 4.85 12.41
CA LYS A 130 -14.65 3.62 12.11
C LYS A 130 -13.84 2.33 12.33
N TYR A 131 -12.53 2.37 12.12
CA TYR A 131 -11.64 1.22 12.26
C TYR A 131 -10.62 1.40 13.39
N ALA A 132 -10.88 2.27 14.37
CA ALA A 132 -9.98 2.47 15.51
C ALA A 132 -9.70 1.18 16.30
N ASP A 133 -10.68 0.29 16.39
CA ASP A 133 -10.53 -1.03 17.05
C ASP A 133 -9.62 -1.99 16.27
N LYS A 134 -9.38 -1.73 14.98
CA LYS A 134 -8.46 -2.52 14.17
C LYS A 134 -7.04 -2.03 14.40
N GLN A 135 -6.42 -2.54 15.46
CA GLN A 135 -5.01 -2.30 15.69
C GLN A 135 -4.16 -2.94 14.58
N PRO A 136 -3.01 -2.34 14.23
CA PRO A 136 -2.07 -2.96 13.31
C PRO A 136 -1.54 -4.27 13.91
N ILE A 137 -1.50 -5.32 13.09
CA ILE A 137 -1.02 -6.66 13.49
C ILE A 137 0.42 -6.61 14.02
N ILE A 138 1.23 -5.71 13.45
CA ILE A 138 2.61 -5.51 13.85
C ILE A 138 2.75 -4.07 14.37
N PRO A 139 2.94 -3.87 15.69
CA PRO A 139 2.92 -2.53 16.26
C PRO A 139 4.10 -1.65 15.79
N TRP A 140 5.22 -2.28 15.41
CA TRP A 140 6.45 -1.63 14.93
C TRP A 140 6.62 -1.57 13.40
N GLY A 141 5.63 -2.05 12.63
CA GLY A 141 5.73 -2.09 11.17
C GLY A 141 5.51 -0.72 10.50
N PRO A 142 5.95 -0.55 9.25
CA PRO A 142 5.76 0.70 8.51
C PRO A 142 4.27 1.00 8.34
N ARG A 143 3.86 2.21 8.72
CA ARG A 143 2.46 2.67 8.61
C ARG A 143 2.32 3.63 7.46
N PHE A 144 1.25 3.49 6.69
CA PHE A 144 0.95 4.42 5.61
C PHE A 144 0.58 5.79 6.21
N THR A 145 1.46 6.77 6.00
CA THR A 145 1.23 8.16 6.35
C THR A 145 1.74 9.05 5.23
N LYS A 146 0.77 9.61 4.50
CA LYS A 146 1.04 10.47 3.36
C LYS A 146 1.54 11.81 3.88
N SER A 147 2.75 12.20 3.47
CA SER A 147 3.34 13.48 3.80
C SER A 147 2.62 14.65 3.10
N SER A 148 2.94 15.87 3.51
CA SER A 148 2.42 17.09 2.89
C SER A 148 2.78 17.16 1.40
N LYS A 149 1.97 17.84 0.58
CA LYS A 149 2.25 17.98 -0.86
C LYS A 149 3.61 18.64 -1.12
N ASN A 150 4.01 19.58 -0.27
CA ASN A 150 5.30 20.26 -0.38
C ASN A 150 6.44 19.32 -0.06
N ASP A 151 6.33 18.53 1.02
CA ASP A 151 7.36 17.56 1.38
C ASP A 151 7.55 16.47 0.35
N ILE A 152 6.46 16.00 -0.26
CA ILE A 152 6.50 15.04 -1.37
C ILE A 152 7.29 15.63 -2.55
N ARG A 153 7.03 16.90 -2.92
CA ARG A 153 7.76 17.57 -4.01
C ARG A 153 9.23 17.75 -3.69
N ILE A 154 9.57 18.12 -2.45
CA ILE A 154 10.96 18.26 -2.02
C ILE A 154 11.67 16.90 -2.08
N ASN A 155 11.05 15.84 -1.56
CA ASN A 155 11.63 14.49 -1.60
C ASN A 155 11.80 14.00 -3.04
N LEU A 156 10.86 14.34 -3.93
CA LEU A 156 10.95 14.05 -5.37
C LEU A 156 12.08 14.85 -6.04
N ALA A 157 12.25 16.12 -5.68
CA ALA A 157 13.32 16.94 -6.22
C ALA A 157 14.70 16.41 -5.80
N ILE A 158 14.86 16.04 -4.53
CA ILE A 158 16.10 15.44 -4.00
C ILE A 158 16.42 14.15 -4.77
N SER A 159 15.45 13.24 -4.88
CA SER A 159 15.68 11.98 -5.61
C SER A 159 15.99 12.24 -7.09
N ALA A 160 15.29 13.16 -7.75
CA ALA A 160 15.52 13.49 -9.15
C ALA A 160 16.92 14.09 -9.39
N VAL A 161 17.37 15.01 -8.54
CA VAL A 161 18.70 15.67 -8.67
C VAL A 161 19.82 14.64 -8.56
N PHE A 162 19.78 13.74 -7.57
CA PHE A 162 20.82 12.71 -7.41
C PHE A 162 20.75 11.63 -8.50
N THR A 163 19.55 11.29 -8.99
CA THR A 163 19.40 10.40 -10.14
C THR A 163 19.96 11.03 -11.42
N ALA A 164 19.70 12.33 -11.65
CA ALA A 164 20.26 13.06 -12.78
C ALA A 164 21.77 13.20 -12.69
N TRP A 165 22.31 13.42 -11.48
CA TRP A 165 23.76 13.49 -11.25
C TRP A 165 24.45 12.22 -11.75
N ILE A 166 23.99 11.04 -11.34
CA ILE A 166 24.63 9.78 -11.74
C ILE A 166 24.43 9.48 -13.23
N LEU A 167 23.29 9.86 -13.80
CA LEU A 167 23.01 9.71 -15.24
C LEU A 167 23.97 10.51 -16.12
N VAL A 168 24.36 11.71 -15.68
CA VAL A 168 25.28 12.59 -16.42
C VAL A 168 26.74 12.21 -16.21
N ARG A 169 27.15 11.97 -14.96
CA ARG A 169 28.56 11.66 -14.65
C ARG A 169 28.99 10.27 -15.13
N ARG A 170 28.07 9.29 -15.12
CA ARG A 170 28.33 7.86 -15.46
C ARG A 170 29.64 7.32 -14.88
N SER A 171 30.05 7.83 -13.72
CA SER A 171 31.28 7.44 -13.03
C SER A 171 30.99 6.28 -12.09
N ALA A 172 31.97 5.38 -11.92
CA ALA A 172 31.95 4.34 -10.91
C ALA A 172 32.27 4.90 -9.50
N GLU A 173 31.57 5.96 -9.11
CA GLU A 173 31.68 6.55 -7.78
C GLU A 173 30.32 6.52 -7.06
N TYR A 174 30.28 5.93 -5.86
CA TYR A 174 29.10 5.92 -4.98
C TYR A 174 28.84 7.25 -4.23
N LYS A 175 29.54 8.34 -4.58
CA LYS A 175 29.32 9.67 -3.98
C LYS A 175 27.86 10.17 -4.04
N PRO A 176 27.14 10.13 -5.17
CA PRO A 176 25.72 10.54 -5.22
C PRO A 176 24.85 9.69 -4.29
N LEU A 177 25.13 8.39 -4.13
CA LEU A 177 24.41 7.53 -3.20
C LEU A 177 24.65 7.93 -1.73
N GLN A 178 25.89 8.30 -1.38
CA GLN A 178 26.22 8.78 -0.03
C GLN A 178 25.46 10.08 0.31
N PHE A 179 25.50 11.08 -0.58
CA PHE A 179 24.80 12.35 -0.36
C PHE A 179 23.28 12.18 -0.35
N LEU A 180 22.75 11.32 -1.22
CA LEU A 180 21.35 10.92 -1.21
C LEU A 180 20.96 10.29 0.14
N ALA A 181 21.77 9.37 0.66
CA ALA A 181 21.54 8.74 1.95
C ALA A 181 21.51 9.79 3.08
N PHE A 182 22.48 10.70 3.15
CA PHE A 182 22.49 11.76 4.16
C PHE A 182 21.25 12.67 4.09
N ALA A 183 20.87 13.09 2.87
CA ALA A 183 19.68 13.91 2.68
C ALA A 183 18.40 13.19 3.15
N PHE A 184 18.24 11.91 2.82
CA PHE A 184 17.07 11.14 3.22
C PHE A 184 17.07 10.73 4.69
N VAL A 185 18.23 10.55 5.33
CA VAL A 185 18.32 10.36 6.80
C VAL A 185 17.73 11.58 7.49
N TYR A 186 18.15 12.78 7.10
CA TYR A 186 17.63 14.02 7.67
C TYR A 186 16.11 14.15 7.45
N ARG A 187 15.63 13.92 6.22
CA ARG A 187 14.19 14.04 5.90
C ARG A 187 13.33 13.00 6.64
N LEU A 188 13.79 11.76 6.75
CA LEU A 188 13.09 10.73 7.52
C LEU A 188 13.12 11.04 9.01
N PHE A 189 14.24 11.55 9.54
CA PHE A 189 14.35 11.94 10.93
C PHE A 189 13.38 13.08 11.28
N GLU A 190 13.31 14.14 10.47
CA GLU A 190 12.33 15.22 10.64
C GLU A 190 10.90 14.69 10.59
N LYS A 191 10.60 13.80 9.63
CA LYS A 191 9.28 13.18 9.52
C LYS A 191 8.92 12.34 10.75
N LEU A 192 9.88 11.57 11.28
CA LEU A 192 9.70 10.78 12.50
C LEU A 192 9.50 11.67 13.73
N LYS A 193 10.18 12.82 13.79
CA LYS A 193 10.03 13.83 14.85
C LYS A 193 8.66 14.50 14.81
N ALA A 194 8.18 14.89 13.63
CA ALA A 194 6.90 15.60 13.47
C ALA A 194 5.65 14.74 13.75
N SER A 195 5.78 13.42 13.69
CA SER A 195 4.65 12.50 13.74
C SER A 195 4.42 11.89 15.13
N GLU A 196 5.31 12.10 16.09
CA GLU A 196 5.12 11.58 17.45
C GLU A 196 4.15 12.46 18.23
N SER A 197 3.17 11.81 18.88
CA SER A 197 2.29 12.49 19.83
C SER A 197 3.15 13.09 20.93
N THR A 198 2.86 14.33 21.33
CA THR A 198 3.47 14.96 22.50
C THR A 198 3.31 14.04 23.69
N VAL A 199 4.35 13.28 24.02
CA VAL A 199 4.43 12.55 25.28
C VAL A 199 4.58 13.63 26.33
N THR A 200 3.67 13.67 27.30
CA THR A 200 3.77 14.60 28.43
C THR A 200 5.18 14.49 29.01
N PRO A 201 5.98 15.57 29.00
CA PRO A 201 7.32 15.54 29.55
C PRO A 201 7.25 15.10 31.01
N ILE A 202 8.06 14.12 31.37
CA ILE A 202 8.20 13.64 32.74
C ILE A 202 9.39 14.43 33.29
N TYR A 203 9.09 15.56 33.94
CA TYR A 203 10.12 16.38 34.57
C TYR A 203 10.57 15.72 35.86
N ASN A 204 11.89 15.52 36.03
CA ASN A 204 12.47 15.19 37.32
C ASN A 204 12.56 16.46 38.19
N GLU A 205 12.83 16.30 39.50
CA GLU A 205 12.90 17.41 40.48
C GLU A 205 13.88 18.54 40.10
N GLU A 206 14.83 18.28 39.20
CA GLU A 206 15.81 19.25 38.70
C GLU A 206 15.38 19.96 37.39
N GLY A 207 14.17 19.73 36.90
CA GLY A 207 13.63 20.39 35.70
C GLY A 207 14.22 19.93 34.36
N GLU A 208 15.15 18.97 34.37
CA GLU A 208 15.77 18.42 33.15
C GLU A 208 15.03 17.17 32.64
N ASP A 209 14.65 17.17 31.36
CA ASP A 209 14.01 16.02 30.68
C ASP A 209 15.09 14.99 30.35
N THR A 210 15.49 14.21 31.36
CA THR A 210 16.51 13.14 31.27
C THR A 210 16.27 12.13 30.13
N GLY A 211 15.06 12.07 29.56
CA GLY A 211 14.70 11.18 28.46
C GLY A 211 14.83 11.76 27.05
N GLU A 212 15.06 13.07 26.86
CA GLU A 212 14.98 13.70 25.53
C GLU A 212 16.07 13.20 24.58
N GLY A 213 17.32 13.16 25.04
CA GLY A 213 18.47 12.70 24.25
C GLY A 213 18.34 11.24 23.81
N LEU A 214 17.88 10.36 24.70
CA LEU A 214 17.70 8.94 24.40
C LEU A 214 16.56 8.70 23.39
N ARG A 215 15.47 9.47 23.48
CA ARG A 215 14.38 9.46 22.49
C ARG A 215 14.87 9.98 21.13
N MET A 216 15.66 11.05 21.12
CA MET A 216 16.25 11.60 19.90
C MET A 216 17.22 10.62 19.23
N GLY A 217 18.08 9.97 20.01
CA GLY A 217 19.00 8.94 19.52
C GLY A 217 18.26 7.73 18.93
N LYS A 218 17.20 7.26 19.59
CA LYS A 218 16.35 6.17 19.07
C LYS A 218 15.67 6.54 17.75
N ARG A 219 15.25 7.79 17.58
CA ARG A 219 14.69 8.31 16.32
C ARG A 219 15.73 8.33 15.21
N LEU A 220 16.93 8.83 15.50
CA LEU A 220 18.03 8.87 14.55
C LEU A 220 18.43 7.46 14.10
N LEU A 221 18.56 6.53 15.03
CA LEU A 221 18.89 5.14 14.73
C LEU A 221 17.83 4.49 13.83
N ARG A 222 16.55 4.75 14.08
CA ARG A 222 15.45 4.28 13.21
C ARG A 222 15.56 4.85 11.79
N SER A 223 15.80 6.16 11.65
CA SER A 223 15.97 6.77 10.32
C SER A 223 17.20 6.24 9.59
N LEU A 224 18.33 6.04 10.29
CA LEU A 224 19.55 5.46 9.72
C LEU A 224 19.28 4.01 9.26
N ALA A 225 18.72 3.19 10.14
CA ALA A 225 18.39 1.80 9.84
C ALA A 225 17.43 1.69 8.64
N LEU A 226 16.48 2.60 8.50
CA LEU A 226 15.53 2.62 7.38
C LEU A 226 16.23 3.00 6.07
N VAL A 227 17.08 4.02 6.07
CA VAL A 227 17.84 4.44 4.87
C VAL A 227 18.81 3.36 4.43
N PHE A 228 19.66 2.87 5.34
CA PHE A 228 20.60 1.80 5.03
C PHE A 228 19.87 0.50 4.67
N GLY A 229 18.71 0.23 5.26
CA GLY A 229 17.84 -0.87 4.89
C GLY A 229 17.33 -0.76 3.44
N CYS A 230 16.91 0.42 3.00
CA CYS A 230 16.48 0.64 1.61
C CYS A 230 17.64 0.44 0.63
N VAL A 231 18.84 0.93 0.96
CA VAL A 231 20.05 0.73 0.15
C VAL A 231 20.42 -0.76 0.12
N ALA A 232 20.41 -1.44 1.26
CA ALA A 232 20.71 -2.87 1.35
C ALA A 232 19.72 -3.72 0.55
N ILE A 233 18.42 -3.45 0.65
CA ILE A 233 17.40 -4.14 -0.15
C ILE A 233 17.61 -3.89 -1.65
N SER A 234 17.95 -2.66 -2.05
CA SER A 234 18.22 -2.33 -3.45
C SER A 234 19.46 -3.07 -3.98
N SER A 235 20.53 -3.12 -3.17
CA SER A 235 21.75 -3.86 -3.51
C SER A 235 21.52 -5.38 -3.57
N LEU A 236 20.77 -5.95 -2.63
CA LEU A 236 20.43 -7.37 -2.62
C LEU A 236 19.48 -7.74 -3.76
N ALA A 237 18.53 -6.87 -4.09
CA ALA A 237 17.64 -7.07 -5.24
C ALA A 237 18.43 -7.07 -6.54
N TYR A 238 19.42 -6.17 -6.67
CA TYR A 238 20.31 -6.14 -7.83
C TYR A 238 21.09 -7.45 -7.97
N THR A 239 21.75 -7.93 -6.91
CA THR A 239 22.49 -9.20 -6.95
C THR A 239 21.58 -10.41 -7.18
N PHE A 240 20.40 -10.43 -6.56
CA PHE A 240 19.41 -11.47 -6.78
C PHE A 240 18.95 -11.54 -8.24
N ILE A 241 18.70 -10.39 -8.88
CA ILE A 241 18.36 -10.33 -10.30
C ILE A 241 19.51 -10.86 -11.16
N LEU A 242 20.76 -10.49 -10.85
CA LEU A 242 21.93 -11.02 -11.57
C LEU A 242 22.02 -12.55 -11.45
N ASN A 243 21.81 -13.10 -10.25
CA ASN A 243 21.83 -14.55 -10.04
C ASN A 243 20.74 -15.27 -10.83
N ILE A 244 19.54 -14.68 -10.95
CA ILE A 244 18.46 -15.25 -11.78
C ILE A 244 18.85 -15.23 -13.27
N ILE A 245 19.45 -14.15 -13.75
CA ILE A 245 19.89 -14.03 -15.14
C ILE A 245 21.00 -15.02 -15.44
N GLU A 246 21.96 -15.17 -14.53
CA GLU A 246 23.03 -16.15 -14.65
C GLU A 246 22.47 -17.58 -14.66
N PHE A 247 21.52 -17.89 -13.77
CA PHE A 247 20.85 -19.20 -13.75
C PHE A 247 20.07 -19.49 -15.04
N ALA A 248 19.42 -18.50 -15.64
CA ALA A 248 18.60 -18.68 -16.84
C ALA A 248 19.40 -18.64 -18.14
N GLY A 249 20.44 -17.81 -18.23
CA GLY A 249 21.16 -17.50 -19.47
C GLY A 249 22.63 -17.93 -19.48
N GLY A 250 23.22 -18.30 -18.35
CA GLY A 250 24.61 -18.75 -18.23
C GLY A 250 25.67 -17.65 -18.42
N PHE A 251 25.26 -16.39 -18.63
CA PHE A 251 26.17 -15.24 -18.70
C PHE A 251 25.50 -13.97 -18.17
N ILE A 252 26.31 -13.08 -17.60
CA ILE A 252 25.85 -11.77 -17.10
C ILE A 252 26.03 -10.72 -18.21
N PRO A 253 24.96 -10.03 -18.64
CA PRO A 253 25.06 -8.96 -19.63
C PRO A 253 26.02 -7.84 -19.16
N VAL A 254 27.01 -7.50 -20.00
CA VAL A 254 28.00 -6.45 -19.74
C VAL A 254 27.36 -5.10 -19.44
N LEU A 255 26.20 -4.82 -20.04
CA LEU A 255 25.44 -3.59 -19.79
C LEU A 255 24.95 -3.47 -18.34
N LEU A 256 24.55 -4.58 -17.71
CA LEU A 256 24.10 -4.55 -16.31
C LEU A 256 25.29 -4.35 -15.39
N TYR A 257 26.35 -5.12 -15.60
CA TYR A 257 27.57 -5.04 -14.81
C TYR A 257 28.19 -3.63 -14.83
N ASN A 258 28.31 -3.01 -16.01
CA ASN A 258 28.90 -1.68 -16.15
C ASN A 258 28.02 -0.56 -15.57
N ASN A 259 26.70 -0.78 -15.42
CA ASN A 259 25.76 0.20 -14.89
C ASN A 259 25.31 -0.12 -13.46
N GLN A 260 26.05 -0.95 -12.73
CA GLN A 260 25.71 -1.38 -11.37
C GLN A 260 25.35 -0.19 -10.47
N GLU A 261 26.21 0.82 -10.41
CA GLU A 261 26.02 1.95 -9.50
C GLU A 261 24.81 2.80 -9.86
N LEU A 262 24.57 2.96 -11.16
CA LEU A 262 23.42 3.68 -11.68
C LEU A 262 22.13 2.97 -11.28
N ILE A 263 22.09 1.64 -11.42
CA ILE A 263 20.91 0.84 -11.08
C ILE A 263 20.66 0.86 -9.57
N ILE A 264 21.70 0.64 -8.75
CA ILE A 264 21.58 0.65 -7.28
C ILE A 264 21.17 2.03 -6.77
N THR A 265 21.77 3.10 -7.29
CA THR A 265 21.46 4.46 -6.85
C THR A 265 20.05 4.87 -7.25
N THR A 266 19.65 4.58 -8.49
CA THR A 266 18.31 4.92 -8.99
C THR A 266 17.22 4.15 -8.24
N SER A 267 17.40 2.85 -8.04
CA SER A 267 16.47 2.02 -7.26
C SER A 267 16.38 2.49 -5.80
N SER A 268 17.51 2.77 -5.16
CA SER A 268 17.56 3.33 -3.81
C SER A 268 16.85 4.69 -3.73
N ALA A 269 17.04 5.57 -4.70
CA ALA A 269 16.40 6.89 -4.74
C ALA A 269 14.86 6.79 -4.83
N VAL A 270 14.34 5.85 -5.63
CA VAL A 270 12.91 5.57 -5.73
C VAL A 270 12.37 4.99 -4.42
N MET A 271 13.09 4.03 -3.83
CA MET A 271 12.69 3.39 -2.57
C MET A 271 12.69 4.39 -1.41
N LEU A 272 13.71 5.25 -1.32
CA LEU A 272 13.78 6.31 -0.32
C LEU A 272 12.71 7.38 -0.52
N TYR A 273 12.44 7.79 -1.76
CA TYR A 273 11.35 8.72 -2.08
C TYR A 273 9.99 8.15 -1.62
N THR A 274 9.72 6.88 -1.92
CA THR A 274 8.45 6.24 -1.54
C THR A 274 8.32 6.11 -0.02
N MET A 275 9.37 5.66 0.67
CA MET A 275 9.38 5.60 2.14
C MET A 275 9.19 6.97 2.79
N ALA A 276 10.01 7.95 2.43
CA ALA A 276 9.92 9.30 2.99
C ALA A 276 8.58 9.99 2.69
N SER A 277 7.93 9.68 1.56
CA SER A 277 6.69 10.32 1.15
C SER A 277 5.43 9.66 1.73
N TYR A 278 5.41 8.33 1.85
CA TYR A 278 4.18 7.58 2.11
C TYR A 278 4.19 6.72 3.38
N TYR A 279 5.36 6.51 4.01
CA TYR A 279 5.49 5.60 5.14
C TYR A 279 6.14 6.25 6.36
N ARG A 280 5.89 5.67 7.54
CA ARG A 280 6.52 6.00 8.82
C ARG A 280 6.83 4.72 9.57
#